data_AF-A0AAD8LVG6-F1
#
_entry.id   AF-A0AAD8LVG6-F1
#
_cell.length_a   1.000
_cell.length_b   1.000
_cell.length_c   1.000
_cell.angle_alpha   90.00
_cell.angle_beta   90.00
_cell.angle_gamma   90.00
#
_symmetry.space_group_name_H-M   'P 1'
#
loop_
_entity.id
_entity.type
_entity.pdbx_description
1 polymer ?
#
loop_
_entity_poly.entity_id
_entity_poly.type
_entity_poly.pdbx_seq_one_letter_code
_entity_poly.pdbx_strand_id
1 'polypeptide(L)'
;MTKYRIKNDNTVIAGLVKAERERISKNRQILKRLVDATLFLAKQGLAFRGHREYAGLGASGTNEGNFLELLKLLSKYDSLLDQHLKVSNRNLTYLSHHTQNELISCLAQETLKVITEEVKLARFFSVIVDSTVDIVRVDQFSLSLRYVTKTGHSSEHFIKFDELTSSCAEAFYNLLVNILTHELGLNVNFMRGQAYDGASTMSGHISGLQARVKEGCSSKAMYVHCCAHNLNLILIDAVSTSTSAKLFFGTLETLYSFLTSSLPRCRILEEE
;
A
#
# COMPACT_ATOMS: atom_id res chain seq x y z
N MET A 1 8.63 7.61 -62.13
CA MET A 1 8.08 6.78 -61.03
C MET A 1 8.10 7.46 -59.65
N THR A 2 9.11 8.26 -59.31
CA THR A 2 9.28 8.86 -57.97
C THR A 2 8.18 9.85 -57.57
N LYS A 3 7.73 10.72 -58.48
CA LYS A 3 6.62 11.67 -58.23
C LYS A 3 5.25 11.00 -58.02
N TYR A 4 5.05 9.78 -58.51
CA TYR A 4 3.78 9.03 -58.38
C TYR A 4 3.69 8.32 -57.01
N ARG A 5 4.82 7.84 -56.46
CA ARG A 5 4.89 7.27 -55.11
C ARG A 5 4.64 8.30 -54.01
N ILE A 6 5.10 9.54 -54.21
CA ILE A 6 4.90 10.64 -53.25
C ILE A 6 3.43 11.09 -53.20
N LYS A 7 2.69 11.02 -54.33
CA LYS A 7 1.27 11.39 -54.39
C LYS A 7 0.32 10.37 -53.76
N ASN A 8 0.73 9.11 -53.62
CA ASN A 8 -0.12 8.01 -53.16
C ASN A 8 0.32 7.42 -51.81
N ASP A 9 1.20 8.09 -51.05
CA ASP A 9 1.76 7.59 -49.77
C ASP A 9 2.38 6.18 -49.84
N ASN A 10 2.71 5.68 -51.03
CA ASN A 10 3.31 4.36 -51.26
C ASN A 10 4.85 4.43 -51.19
N THR A 11 5.38 5.21 -50.25
CA THR A 11 6.82 5.30 -49.98
C THR A 11 7.22 4.30 -48.91
N VAL A 12 8.47 3.85 -48.93
CA VAL A 12 9.02 2.97 -47.88
C VAL A 12 8.89 3.63 -46.50
N ILE A 13 9.08 4.95 -46.42
CA ILE A 13 8.94 5.73 -45.19
C ILE A 13 7.49 5.69 -44.68
N ALA A 14 6.51 5.93 -45.53
CA ALA A 14 5.09 5.86 -45.13
C ALA A 14 4.69 4.44 -44.68
N GLY A 15 5.21 3.40 -45.33
CA GLY A 15 5.05 2.01 -44.90
C GLY A 15 5.65 1.73 -43.52
N LEU A 16 6.87 2.22 -43.26
CA LEU A 16 7.54 2.09 -41.96
C LEU A 16 6.78 2.84 -40.86
N VAL A 17 6.32 4.06 -41.12
CA VAL A 17 5.51 4.85 -40.17
C VAL A 17 4.19 4.15 -39.87
N LYS A 18 3.54 3.57 -40.86
CA LYS A 18 2.29 2.81 -40.66
C LYS A 18 2.53 1.57 -39.78
N ALA A 19 3.55 0.77 -40.09
CA ALA A 19 3.90 -0.40 -39.30
C ALA A 19 4.23 -0.04 -37.84
N GLU A 20 4.94 1.07 -37.63
CA GLU A 20 5.24 1.56 -36.28
C GLU A 20 3.99 1.98 -35.51
N ARG A 21 3.05 2.68 -36.16
CA ARG A 21 1.75 3.04 -35.55
C ARG A 21 0.94 1.81 -35.15
N GLU A 22 0.92 0.78 -36.00
CA GLU A 22 0.24 -0.49 -35.71
C GLU A 22 0.89 -1.20 -34.51
N ARG A 23 2.23 -1.21 -34.44
CA ARG A 23 2.98 -1.76 -33.30
C ARG A 23 2.68 -1.01 -32.00
N ILE A 24 2.68 0.33 -32.01
CA ILE A 24 2.33 1.17 -30.86
C ILE A 24 0.89 0.87 -30.39
N SER A 25 -0.06 0.77 -31.33
CA SER A 25 -1.45 0.46 -31.02
C SER A 25 -1.59 -0.91 -30.34
N LYS A 26 -0.93 -1.94 -30.89
CA LYS A 26 -0.89 -3.28 -30.30
C LYS A 26 -0.29 -3.27 -28.89
N ASN A 27 0.83 -2.58 -28.69
CA ASN A 27 1.48 -2.50 -27.38
C ASN A 27 0.60 -1.80 -26.33
N ARG A 28 -0.08 -0.71 -26.70
CA ARG A 28 -1.05 -0.02 -25.80
C ARG A 28 -2.19 -0.94 -25.38
N GLN A 29 -2.70 -1.73 -26.32
CA GLN A 29 -3.74 -2.71 -26.05
C GLN A 29 -3.28 -3.81 -25.09
N ILE A 30 -2.07 -4.34 -25.28
CA ILE A 30 -1.47 -5.31 -24.35
C ILE A 30 -1.29 -4.70 -22.97
N LEU A 31 -0.70 -3.51 -22.88
CA LEU A 31 -0.48 -2.81 -21.61
C LEU A 31 -1.79 -2.59 -20.85
N LYS A 32 -2.88 -2.25 -21.54
CA LYS A 32 -4.20 -2.11 -20.93
C LYS A 32 -4.63 -3.40 -20.20
N ARG A 33 -4.44 -4.57 -20.81
CA ARG A 33 -4.78 -5.86 -20.19
C ARG A 33 -3.92 -6.17 -18.97
N LEU A 34 -2.63 -5.82 -19.02
CA LEU A 34 -1.73 -5.97 -17.87
C LEU A 34 -2.17 -5.05 -16.71
N VAL A 35 -2.53 -3.80 -17.02
CA VAL A 35 -3.08 -2.86 -16.03
C VAL A 35 -4.39 -3.37 -15.44
N ASP A 36 -5.31 -3.88 -16.27
CA ASP A 36 -6.59 -4.43 -15.82
C ASP A 36 -6.38 -5.65 -14.89
N ALA A 37 -5.43 -6.53 -15.22
CA ALA A 37 -5.05 -7.66 -14.37
C ALA A 37 -4.45 -7.20 -13.03
N THR A 38 -3.54 -6.23 -13.05
CA THR A 38 -2.97 -5.61 -11.84
C THR A 38 -4.08 -4.99 -10.99
N LEU A 39 -5.00 -4.23 -11.59
CA LEU A 39 -6.10 -3.58 -10.89
C LEU A 39 -7.05 -4.61 -10.26
N PHE A 40 -7.34 -5.71 -10.96
CA PHE A 40 -8.15 -6.80 -10.42
C PHE A 40 -7.52 -7.38 -9.16
N LEU A 41 -6.24 -7.77 -9.22
CA LEU A 41 -5.55 -8.36 -8.06
C LEU A 41 -5.47 -7.38 -6.88
N ALA A 42 -5.13 -6.12 -7.15
CA ALA A 42 -5.06 -5.08 -6.12
C ALA A 42 -6.42 -4.86 -5.43
N LYS A 43 -7.52 -4.78 -6.20
CA LYS A 43 -8.87 -4.61 -5.65
C LYS A 43 -9.36 -5.80 -4.82
N GLN A 44 -8.90 -7.01 -5.15
CA GLN A 44 -9.26 -8.22 -4.43
C GLN A 44 -8.32 -8.53 -3.25
N GLY A 45 -7.26 -7.74 -3.05
CA GLY A 45 -6.24 -8.02 -2.03
C GLY A 45 -5.46 -9.32 -2.29
N LEU A 46 -5.35 -9.73 -3.56
CA LEU A 46 -4.69 -10.97 -3.94
C LEU A 46 -3.19 -10.75 -4.12
N ALA A 47 -2.38 -11.69 -3.63
CA ALA A 47 -0.95 -11.70 -3.87
C ALA A 47 -0.68 -11.76 -5.39
N PHE A 48 0.27 -10.97 -5.88
CA PHE A 48 0.59 -10.97 -7.31
C PHE A 48 1.43 -12.18 -7.71
N ARG A 49 2.38 -12.54 -6.84
CA ARG A 49 3.44 -13.50 -7.10
C ARG A 49 3.23 -14.82 -6.37
N GLY A 50 3.71 -15.89 -6.98
CA GLY A 50 3.85 -17.21 -6.33
C GLY A 50 5.25 -17.40 -5.74
N HIS A 51 5.45 -18.50 -5.00
CA HIS A 51 6.78 -18.86 -4.47
C HIS A 51 7.83 -19.14 -5.57
N ARG A 52 7.41 -19.48 -6.80
CA ARG A 52 8.30 -19.93 -7.88
C ARG A 52 7.88 -19.34 -9.23
N GLU A 53 8.40 -18.17 -9.59
CA GLU A 53 8.16 -17.53 -10.91
C GLU A 53 9.29 -17.82 -11.94
N TYR A 54 9.97 -18.96 -11.82
CA TYR A 54 11.31 -19.16 -12.40
C TYR A 54 11.41 -19.19 -13.94
N ALA A 55 10.32 -19.16 -14.71
CA ALA A 55 10.43 -19.38 -16.16
C ALA A 55 9.62 -18.47 -17.08
N GLY A 56 8.58 -17.77 -16.59
CA GLY A 56 7.64 -17.02 -17.44
C GLY A 56 6.87 -17.97 -18.37
N LEU A 57 5.56 -18.12 -18.13
CA LEU A 57 4.64 -18.93 -18.95
C LEU A 57 5.15 -20.36 -19.22
N GLY A 58 5.91 -20.95 -18.29
CA GLY A 58 6.99 -21.86 -18.67
C GLY A 58 7.22 -23.11 -17.80
N ALA A 59 6.16 -23.77 -17.34
CA ALA A 59 6.07 -25.24 -17.23
C ALA A 59 4.61 -25.64 -17.00
N SER A 60 4.11 -26.64 -17.74
CA SER A 60 2.78 -27.21 -17.50
C SER A 60 2.76 -27.83 -16.09
N GLY A 61 1.84 -27.38 -15.23
CA GLY A 61 1.63 -27.95 -13.90
C GLY A 61 2.26 -27.20 -12.72
N THR A 62 2.90 -26.04 -12.93
CA THR A 62 3.42 -25.19 -11.83
C THR A 62 2.67 -23.87 -11.74
N ASN A 63 2.21 -23.50 -10.54
CA ASN A 63 1.58 -22.21 -10.25
C ASN A 63 2.64 -21.09 -10.32
N GLU A 64 2.51 -20.19 -11.29
CA GLU A 64 3.44 -19.07 -11.51
C GLU A 64 3.01 -17.75 -10.83
N GLY A 65 2.03 -17.81 -9.92
CA GLY A 65 1.47 -16.63 -9.24
C GLY A 65 0.22 -16.09 -9.93
N ASN A 66 -0.60 -15.38 -9.15
CA ASN A 66 -1.94 -14.97 -9.60
C ASN A 66 -1.90 -14.04 -10.81
N PHE A 67 -0.87 -13.19 -10.96
CA PHE A 67 -0.75 -12.29 -12.11
C PHE A 67 -0.56 -13.07 -13.42
N LEU A 68 0.38 -14.01 -13.45
CA LEU A 68 0.65 -14.79 -14.65
C LEU A 68 -0.48 -15.77 -14.96
N GLU A 69 -1.05 -16.42 -13.94
CA GLU A 69 -2.20 -17.33 -14.12
C GLU A 69 -3.45 -16.58 -14.62
N LEU A 70 -3.69 -15.37 -14.13
CA LEU A 70 -4.78 -14.53 -14.63
C LEU A 70 -4.58 -14.16 -16.10
N LEU A 71 -3.36 -13.80 -16.50
CA LEU A 71 -3.07 -13.49 -17.91
C LEU A 71 -3.20 -14.72 -18.82
N LYS A 72 -2.78 -15.91 -18.36
CA LYS A 72 -3.03 -17.18 -19.08
C LYS A 72 -4.51 -17.49 -19.22
N LEU A 73 -5.31 -17.18 -18.20
CA LEU A 73 -6.76 -17.35 -18.27
C LEU A 73 -7.37 -16.40 -19.29
N LEU A 74 -7.01 -15.11 -19.23
CA LEU A 74 -7.50 -14.08 -20.15
C LEU A 74 -7.08 -14.37 -21.60
N SER A 75 -5.89 -14.91 -21.83
CA SER A 75 -5.41 -15.22 -23.18
C SER A 75 -6.24 -16.29 -23.88
N LYS A 76 -6.93 -17.17 -23.15
CA LYS A 76 -7.87 -18.14 -23.76
C LYS A 76 -9.01 -17.46 -24.52
N TYR A 77 -9.34 -16.22 -24.14
CA TYR A 77 -10.44 -15.45 -24.71
C TYR A 77 -9.96 -14.21 -25.50
N ASP A 78 -8.67 -13.91 -25.45
CA ASP A 78 -8.07 -12.74 -26.08
C ASP A 78 -6.91 -13.14 -26.98
N SER A 79 -7.17 -13.14 -28.30
CA SER A 79 -6.20 -13.55 -29.31
C SER A 79 -4.97 -12.63 -29.38
N LEU A 80 -5.10 -11.35 -29.03
CA LEU A 80 -3.98 -10.41 -29.00
C LEU A 80 -3.04 -10.75 -27.85
N LEU A 81 -3.61 -11.02 -26.67
CA LEU A 81 -2.87 -11.41 -25.49
C LEU A 81 -2.23 -12.79 -25.69
N ASP A 82 -2.96 -13.77 -26.23
CA ASP A 82 -2.42 -15.10 -26.56
C ASP A 82 -1.20 -15.02 -27.49
N GLN A 83 -1.30 -14.24 -28.56
CA GLN A 83 -0.17 -14.01 -29.46
C GLN A 83 1.02 -13.37 -28.73
N HIS A 84 0.76 -12.42 -27.84
CA HIS A 84 1.79 -11.72 -27.06
C HIS A 84 2.49 -12.64 -26.07
N LEU A 85 1.75 -13.47 -25.34
CA LEU A 85 2.27 -14.42 -24.37
C LEU A 85 3.11 -15.52 -25.05
N LYS A 86 2.80 -15.87 -26.30
CA LYS A 86 3.58 -16.83 -27.10
C LYS A 86 4.87 -16.24 -27.69
N VAL A 87 5.10 -14.93 -27.60
CA VAL A 87 6.34 -14.31 -28.11
C VAL A 87 7.53 -14.77 -27.27
N SER A 88 8.49 -15.42 -27.92
CA SER A 88 9.67 -16.05 -27.31
C SER A 88 10.72 -15.09 -26.75
N ASN A 89 10.58 -13.78 -27.01
CA ASN A 89 11.48 -12.76 -26.46
C ASN A 89 11.01 -12.28 -25.09
N ARG A 90 11.60 -12.87 -24.03
CA ARG A 90 11.32 -12.54 -22.62
C ARG A 90 11.30 -11.03 -22.33
N ASN A 91 12.20 -10.26 -22.95
CA ASN A 91 12.35 -8.81 -22.74
C ASN A 91 11.19 -7.96 -23.30
N LEU A 92 10.29 -8.53 -24.11
CA LEU A 92 9.18 -7.80 -24.74
C LEU A 92 7.83 -8.10 -24.09
N THR A 93 7.78 -8.99 -23.10
CA THR A 93 6.51 -9.53 -22.59
C THR A 93 5.86 -8.67 -21.50
N TYR A 94 6.63 -7.82 -20.80
CA TYR A 94 6.16 -7.01 -19.65
C TYR A 94 5.64 -7.86 -18.47
N LEU A 95 6.08 -9.11 -18.37
CA LEU A 95 5.60 -10.08 -17.37
C LEU A 95 6.49 -10.18 -16.12
N SER A 96 7.68 -9.56 -16.17
CA SER A 96 8.67 -9.67 -15.11
C SER A 96 8.16 -9.12 -13.77
N HIS A 97 8.69 -9.62 -12.66
CA HIS A 97 8.40 -9.07 -11.34
C HIS A 97 8.69 -7.56 -11.26
N HIS A 98 9.73 -7.09 -11.95
CA HIS A 98 10.07 -5.67 -12.02
C HIS A 98 8.93 -4.87 -12.68
N THR A 99 8.46 -5.32 -13.84
CA THR A 99 7.33 -4.68 -14.54
C THR A 99 6.05 -4.73 -13.73
N GLN A 100 5.78 -5.83 -13.02
CA GLN A 100 4.64 -5.90 -12.09
C GLN A 100 4.73 -4.80 -11.01
N ASN A 101 5.91 -4.59 -10.41
CA ASN A 101 6.13 -3.53 -9.43
C ASN A 101 5.99 -2.12 -10.04
N GLU A 102 6.43 -1.92 -11.27
CA GLU A 102 6.23 -0.66 -12.00
C GLU A 102 4.73 -0.38 -12.21
N LEU A 103 3.97 -1.38 -12.66
CA LEU A 103 2.51 -1.25 -12.83
C LEU A 103 1.82 -0.92 -11.51
N ILE A 104 2.19 -1.60 -10.42
CA ILE A 104 1.65 -1.33 -9.08
C ILE A 104 2.00 0.10 -8.65
N SER A 105 3.26 0.53 -8.81
CA SER A 105 3.71 1.87 -8.46
C SER A 105 2.96 2.95 -9.24
N CYS A 106 2.79 2.78 -10.55
CA CYS A 106 2.03 3.71 -11.39
C CYS A 106 0.57 3.83 -10.93
N LEU A 107 -0.09 2.70 -10.65
CA LEU A 107 -1.47 2.71 -10.14
C LEU A 107 -1.58 3.36 -8.76
N ALA A 108 -0.63 3.10 -7.88
CA ALA A 108 -0.57 3.72 -6.56
C ALA A 108 -0.39 5.24 -6.67
N GLN A 109 0.50 5.71 -7.54
CA GLN A 109 0.72 7.14 -7.79
C GLN A 109 -0.53 7.84 -8.32
N GLU A 110 -1.21 7.27 -9.31
CA GLU A 110 -2.46 7.84 -9.84
C GLU A 110 -3.57 7.85 -8.79
N THR A 111 -3.69 6.78 -8.00
CA THR A 111 -4.67 6.70 -6.90
C THR A 111 -4.39 7.77 -5.85
N LEU A 112 -3.12 7.89 -5.42
CA LEU A 112 -2.71 8.87 -4.43
C LEU A 112 -2.90 10.30 -4.92
N LYS A 113 -2.67 10.56 -6.21
CA LYS A 113 -2.92 11.86 -6.83
C LYS A 113 -4.39 12.24 -6.76
N VAL A 114 -5.30 11.33 -7.11
CA VAL A 114 -6.75 11.55 -7.01
C VAL A 114 -7.16 11.86 -5.56
N ILE A 115 -6.71 11.04 -4.59
CA ILE A 115 -6.99 11.28 -3.17
C ILE A 115 -6.48 12.66 -2.74
N THR A 116 -5.26 13.02 -3.14
CA THR A 116 -4.64 14.30 -2.79
C THR A 116 -5.42 15.49 -3.37
N GLU A 117 -5.88 15.38 -4.61
CA GLU A 117 -6.72 16.41 -5.24
C GLU A 117 -8.07 16.54 -4.51
N GLU A 118 -8.69 15.43 -4.10
CA GLU A 118 -9.92 15.44 -3.31
C GLU A 118 -9.73 16.10 -1.94
N VAL A 119 -8.63 15.80 -1.24
CA VAL A 119 -8.27 16.43 0.05
C VAL A 119 -8.06 17.94 -0.14
N LYS A 120 -7.35 18.35 -1.20
CA LYS A 120 -7.13 19.77 -1.53
C LYS A 120 -8.45 20.50 -1.79
N LEU A 121 -9.40 19.85 -2.46
CA LEU A 121 -10.74 20.38 -2.71
C LEU A 121 -11.58 20.46 -1.43
N ALA A 122 -11.49 19.47 -0.54
CA ALA A 122 -12.14 19.49 0.77
C ALA A 122 -11.58 20.59 1.69
N ARG A 123 -10.35 21.05 1.41
CA ARG A 123 -9.56 22.03 2.17
C ARG A 123 -9.14 21.52 3.55
N PHE A 124 -10.08 21.07 4.37
CA PHE A 124 -9.84 20.59 5.73
C PHE A 124 -9.76 19.07 5.78
N PHE A 125 -8.83 18.57 6.58
CA PHE A 125 -8.60 17.14 6.75
C PHE A 125 -8.13 16.82 8.17
N SER A 126 -8.16 15.54 8.51
CA SER A 126 -7.61 14.98 9.73
C SER A 126 -6.63 13.87 9.39
N VAL A 127 -5.68 13.63 10.28
CA VAL A 127 -4.70 12.55 10.16
C VAL A 127 -5.01 11.46 11.19
N ILE A 128 -4.84 10.22 10.78
CA ILE A 128 -4.86 9.05 11.64
C ILE A 128 -3.48 8.42 11.49
N VAL A 129 -2.72 8.37 12.58
CA VAL A 129 -1.39 7.77 12.57
C VAL A 129 -1.37 6.64 13.58
N ASP A 130 -0.77 5.54 13.15
CA ASP A 130 -0.50 4.39 14.00
C ASP A 130 0.95 3.94 13.78
N SER A 131 1.47 3.15 14.71
CA SER A 131 2.78 2.52 14.56
C SER A 131 2.76 1.10 15.09
N THR A 132 3.41 0.19 14.36
CA THR A 132 3.63 -1.19 14.81
C THR A 132 5.04 -1.62 14.49
N VAL A 133 5.56 -2.55 15.29
CA VAL A 133 6.82 -3.23 15.00
C VAL A 133 6.54 -4.34 13.98
N ASP A 134 7.27 -4.37 12.87
CA ASP A 134 7.16 -5.44 11.88
C ASP A 134 7.94 -6.72 12.28
N ILE A 135 7.84 -7.77 11.46
CA ILE A 135 8.51 -9.05 11.71
C ILE A 135 10.04 -8.96 11.77
N VAL A 136 10.63 -7.89 11.20
CA VAL A 136 12.08 -7.62 11.18
C VAL A 136 12.47 -6.70 12.35
N ARG A 137 11.52 -6.33 13.21
CA ARG A 137 11.68 -5.42 14.34
C ARG A 137 11.94 -3.97 13.93
N VAL A 138 11.38 -3.56 12.80
CA VAL A 138 11.40 -2.17 12.33
C VAL A 138 10.07 -1.51 12.70
N ASP A 139 10.13 -0.30 13.25
CA ASP A 139 8.94 0.50 13.53
C ASP A 139 8.34 1.00 12.21
N GLN A 140 7.12 0.57 11.90
CA GLN A 140 6.37 0.97 10.72
C GLN A 140 5.36 2.04 11.09
N PHE A 141 5.51 3.22 10.52
CA PHE A 141 4.57 4.34 10.59
C PHE A 141 3.45 4.13 9.58
N SER A 142 2.20 4.20 10.02
CA SER A 142 1.01 4.12 9.19
C SER A 142 0.32 5.48 9.12
N LEU A 143 -0.02 5.95 7.92
CA LEU A 143 -0.76 7.19 7.74
C LEU A 143 -2.05 6.97 6.96
N SER A 144 -3.15 7.45 7.53
CA SER A 144 -4.43 7.61 6.83
C SER A 144 -4.93 9.05 6.93
N LEU A 145 -5.62 9.52 5.89
CA LEU A 145 -6.28 10.82 5.85
C LEU A 145 -7.78 10.64 5.93
N ARG A 146 -8.43 11.51 6.71
CA ARG A 146 -9.89 11.60 6.79
C ARG A 146 -10.37 13.00 6.48
N TYR A 147 -11.33 13.13 5.58
CA TYR A 147 -11.85 14.43 5.14
C TYR A 147 -13.32 14.31 4.72
N VAL A 148 -13.97 15.45 4.49
CA VAL A 148 -15.36 15.50 4.02
C VAL A 148 -15.37 15.85 2.55
N THR A 149 -15.95 14.97 1.74
CA THR A 149 -16.09 15.15 0.30
C THR A 149 -17.09 16.27 -0.03
N LYS A 150 -17.11 16.70 -1.30
CA LYS A 150 -18.05 17.73 -1.79
C LYS A 150 -19.53 17.35 -1.61
N THR A 151 -19.84 16.05 -1.52
CA THR A 151 -21.19 15.52 -1.28
C THR A 151 -21.56 15.50 0.20
N GLY A 152 -20.65 15.88 1.09
CA GLY A 152 -20.87 15.89 2.54
C GLY A 152 -20.58 14.56 3.24
N HIS A 153 -20.12 13.53 2.51
CA HIS A 153 -19.75 12.25 3.11
C HIS A 153 -18.30 12.29 3.62
N SER A 154 -18.07 11.69 4.79
CA SER A 154 -16.71 11.47 5.28
C SER A 154 -16.04 10.35 4.50
N SER A 155 -14.87 10.64 3.96
CA SER A 155 -13.98 9.66 3.32
C SER A 155 -12.73 9.47 4.15
N GLU A 156 -12.24 8.24 4.19
CA GLU A 156 -11.01 7.84 4.85
C GLU A 156 -10.18 7.04 3.87
N HIS A 157 -8.91 7.41 3.71
CA HIS A 157 -8.00 6.76 2.79
C HIS A 157 -6.65 6.52 3.46
N PHE A 158 -6.22 5.25 3.42
CA PHE A 158 -4.84 4.89 3.70
C PHE A 158 -3.92 5.51 2.65
N ILE A 159 -2.80 6.07 3.10
CA ILE A 159 -1.83 6.76 2.26
C ILE A 159 -0.61 5.88 2.03
N LYS A 160 0.10 5.53 3.11
CA LYS A 160 1.32 4.74 3.04
C LYS A 160 1.70 4.18 4.40
N PHE A 161 2.53 3.13 4.33
CA PHE A 161 3.45 2.80 5.41
C PHE A 161 4.79 3.45 5.11
N ASP A 162 5.52 3.81 6.17
CA ASP A 162 6.87 4.32 6.06
C ASP A 162 7.70 3.85 7.25
N GLU A 163 9.02 3.77 7.06
CA GLU A 163 9.92 3.35 8.11
C GLU A 163 10.16 4.49 9.10
N LEU A 164 10.00 4.20 10.39
CA LEU A 164 10.31 5.13 11.45
C LEU A 164 11.71 4.85 12.00
N THR A 165 12.62 5.79 11.82
CA THR A 165 14.01 5.66 12.27
C THR A 165 14.17 5.66 13.79
N SER A 166 13.16 6.15 14.52
CA SER A 166 13.16 6.29 15.97
C SER A 166 11.73 6.39 16.51
N SER A 167 11.42 5.64 17.55
CA SER A 167 10.13 5.65 18.26
C SER A 167 9.87 6.91 19.13
N CYS A 168 10.44 8.05 18.78
CA CYS A 168 10.27 9.31 19.53
C CYS A 168 9.29 10.27 18.83
N ALA A 169 8.61 11.11 19.61
CA ALA A 169 7.56 12.01 19.12
C ALA A 169 8.05 12.97 18.03
N GLU A 170 9.32 13.33 18.06
CA GLU A 170 9.95 14.18 17.06
C GLU A 170 10.12 13.50 15.70
N ALA A 171 10.51 12.23 15.70
CA ALA A 171 10.62 11.45 14.47
C ALA A 171 9.25 11.27 13.81
N PHE A 172 8.22 10.95 14.59
CA PHE A 172 6.83 10.93 14.12
C PHE A 172 6.40 12.26 13.50
N TYR A 173 6.67 13.36 14.20
CA TYR A 173 6.30 14.70 13.73
C TYR A 173 7.01 15.06 12.42
N ASN A 174 8.32 14.87 12.35
CA ASN A 174 9.11 15.20 11.17
C ASN A 174 8.68 14.37 9.96
N LEU A 175 8.46 13.06 10.16
CA LEU A 175 7.98 12.17 9.11
C LEU A 175 6.57 12.56 8.63
N LEU A 176 5.65 12.81 9.56
CA LEU A 176 4.29 13.26 9.24
C LEU A 176 4.31 14.55 8.43
N VAL A 177 5.07 15.56 8.87
CA VAL A 177 5.18 16.84 8.14
C VAL A 177 5.78 16.60 6.77
N ASN A 178 6.87 15.83 6.67
CA ASN A 178 7.52 15.54 5.39
C ASN A 178 6.56 14.92 4.38
N ILE A 179 5.80 13.89 4.79
CA ILE A 179 4.82 13.24 3.92
C ILE A 179 3.73 14.24 3.49
N LEU A 180 3.14 14.97 4.45
CA LEU A 180 2.05 15.89 4.15
C LEU A 180 2.48 17.04 3.24
N THR A 181 3.63 17.67 3.48
CA THR A 181 4.07 18.87 2.75
C THR A 181 4.83 18.55 1.48
N HIS A 182 5.79 17.63 1.53
CA HIS A 182 6.71 17.39 0.41
C HIS A 182 6.20 16.31 -0.54
N GLU A 183 5.59 15.23 -0.03
CA GLU A 183 5.06 14.16 -0.88
C GLU A 183 3.65 14.49 -1.41
N LEU A 184 2.74 14.95 -0.54
CA LEU A 184 1.34 15.21 -0.91
C LEU A 184 1.08 16.68 -1.30
N GLY A 185 1.95 17.61 -0.92
CA GLY A 185 1.73 19.04 -1.17
C GLY A 185 0.49 19.59 -0.46
N LEU A 186 0.17 19.07 0.73
CA LEU A 186 -0.92 19.51 1.58
C LEU A 186 -0.45 20.62 2.53
N ASN A 187 -1.33 21.59 2.78
CA ASN A 187 -1.05 22.63 3.75
C ASN A 187 -1.48 22.18 5.16
N VAL A 188 -0.50 21.91 6.02
CA VAL A 188 -0.71 21.43 7.40
C VAL A 188 -1.57 22.37 8.26
N ASN A 189 -1.65 23.66 7.93
CA ASN A 189 -2.51 24.62 8.63
C ASN A 189 -4.01 24.29 8.50
N PHE A 190 -4.40 23.50 7.50
CA PHE A 190 -5.77 23.06 7.31
C PHE A 190 -6.11 21.75 8.02
N MET A 191 -5.17 21.15 8.74
CA MET A 191 -5.44 20.01 9.61
C MET A 191 -6.42 20.41 10.73
N ARG A 192 -7.45 19.60 10.96
CA ARG A 192 -8.50 19.82 11.98
C ARG A 192 -8.64 18.68 12.97
N GLY A 193 -8.07 17.53 12.67
CA GLY A 193 -8.05 16.39 13.58
C GLY A 193 -6.74 15.63 13.50
N GLN A 194 -6.39 15.02 14.61
CA GLN A 194 -5.26 14.11 14.76
C GLN A 194 -5.69 12.96 15.67
N ALA A 195 -5.56 11.72 15.20
CA ALA A 195 -5.99 10.55 15.94
C ALA A 195 -4.83 9.56 16.09
N TYR A 196 -4.45 9.29 17.34
CA TYR A 196 -3.33 8.43 17.72
C TYR A 196 -3.70 7.54 18.91
N ASP A 197 -2.81 6.62 19.25
CA ASP A 197 -2.91 5.84 20.46
C ASP A 197 -2.60 6.66 21.73
N GLY A 198 -2.87 6.08 22.90
CA GLY A 198 -2.63 6.69 24.20
C GLY A 198 -1.18 6.64 24.69
N ALA A 199 -0.22 6.18 23.89
CA ALA A 199 1.18 6.14 24.32
C ALA A 199 1.66 7.57 24.62
N SER A 200 2.57 7.73 25.58
CA SER A 200 3.07 9.05 25.99
C SER A 200 3.76 9.79 24.84
N THR A 201 4.46 9.05 23.97
CA THR A 201 5.06 9.55 22.72
C THR A 201 4.03 10.19 21.79
N MET A 202 2.81 9.65 21.76
CA MET A 202 1.76 10.08 20.83
C MET A 202 0.85 11.13 21.47
N SER A 203 0.24 10.79 22.60
CA SER A 203 -0.79 11.57 23.30
C SER A 203 -0.24 12.64 24.27
N GLY A 204 1.07 12.66 24.51
CA GLY A 204 1.71 13.56 25.46
C GLY A 204 1.39 15.03 25.17
N HIS A 205 0.85 15.73 26.18
CA HIS A 205 0.40 17.13 26.05
C HIS A 205 1.54 18.16 26.04
N ILE A 206 2.77 17.76 26.41
CA ILE A 206 3.96 18.64 26.46
C ILE A 206 4.89 18.35 25.28
N SER A 207 5.37 17.11 25.17
CA SER A 207 6.41 16.72 24.21
C SER A 207 5.98 15.63 23.22
N GLY A 208 4.73 15.15 23.34
CA GLY A 208 4.17 14.12 22.48
C GLY A 208 3.83 14.65 21.09
N LEU A 209 3.55 13.73 20.17
CA LEU A 209 3.16 14.05 18.79
C LEU A 209 1.97 15.02 18.76
N GLN A 210 0.99 14.82 19.63
CA GLN A 210 -0.16 15.71 19.77
C GLN A 210 0.22 17.17 19.96
N ALA A 211 1.11 17.44 20.92
CA ALA A 211 1.54 18.79 21.26
C ALA A 211 2.29 19.41 20.08
N ARG A 212 3.24 18.66 19.51
CA ARG A 212 4.05 19.09 18.36
C ARG A 212 3.20 19.43 17.14
N VAL A 213 2.16 18.64 16.84
CA VAL A 213 1.24 18.93 15.73
C VAL A 213 0.39 20.18 16.03
N LYS A 214 -0.05 20.39 17.27
CA LYS A 214 -0.79 21.62 17.63
C LYS A 214 0.06 22.87 17.50
N GLU A 215 1.32 22.79 17.90
CA GLU A 215 2.25 23.93 17.88
C GLU A 215 2.82 24.19 16.48
N GLY A 216 3.27 23.14 15.79
CA GLY A 216 4.00 23.24 14.52
C GLY A 216 3.14 23.16 13.26
N CYS A 217 1.95 22.56 13.32
CA CYS A 217 1.08 22.38 12.15
C CYS A 217 -0.22 23.19 12.24
N SER A 218 -1.05 22.93 13.25
CA SER A 218 -2.32 23.64 13.42
C SER A 218 -2.84 23.54 14.84
N SER A 219 -3.00 24.68 15.51
CA SER A 219 -3.62 24.74 16.85
C SER A 219 -5.08 24.27 16.87
N LYS A 220 -5.71 24.18 15.69
CA LYS A 220 -7.09 23.69 15.49
C LYS A 220 -7.17 22.17 15.29
N ALA A 221 -6.04 21.46 15.24
CA ALA A 221 -6.03 20.01 15.10
C ALA A 221 -6.42 19.34 16.44
N MET A 222 -7.69 18.94 16.55
CA MET A 222 -8.21 18.29 17.75
C MET A 222 -7.67 16.86 17.87
N TYR A 223 -7.18 16.52 19.05
CA TYR A 223 -6.73 15.17 19.34
C TYR A 223 -7.88 14.26 19.68
N VAL A 224 -7.87 13.07 19.08
CA VAL A 224 -8.79 11.97 19.36
C VAL A 224 -7.98 10.77 19.80
N HIS A 225 -8.18 10.33 21.04
CA HIS A 225 -7.57 9.12 21.55
C HIS A 225 -8.24 7.89 20.91
N CYS A 226 -7.44 6.98 20.36
CA CYS A 226 -7.89 5.72 19.78
C CYS A 226 -8.91 5.00 20.67
N CYS A 227 -10.13 4.80 20.17
CA CYS A 227 -11.19 4.12 20.90
C CYS A 227 -10.85 2.65 21.18
N ALA A 228 -10.15 1.97 20.27
CA ALA A 228 -9.73 0.59 20.46
C ALA A 228 -8.73 0.47 21.62
N HIS A 229 -7.76 1.39 21.69
CA HIS A 229 -6.82 1.43 22.82
C HIS A 229 -7.56 1.74 24.13
N ASN A 230 -8.45 2.74 24.15
CA ASN A 230 -9.28 3.03 25.33
C ASN A 230 -10.07 1.81 25.81
N LEU A 231 -10.73 1.09 24.90
CA LEU A 231 -11.46 -0.11 25.25
C LEU A 231 -10.53 -1.19 25.83
N ASN A 232 -9.36 -1.38 25.23
CA ASN A 232 -8.37 -2.33 25.73
C ASN A 232 -7.91 -1.98 27.15
N LEU A 233 -7.65 -0.70 27.44
CA LEU A 233 -7.29 -0.24 28.78
C LEU A 233 -8.39 -0.54 29.81
N ILE A 234 -9.65 -0.26 29.46
CA ILE A 234 -10.80 -0.57 30.32
C ILE A 234 -10.91 -2.07 30.59
N LEU A 235 -10.69 -2.90 29.57
CA LEU A 235 -10.72 -4.36 29.72
C LEU A 235 -9.59 -4.86 30.64
N ILE A 236 -8.38 -4.33 30.48
CA ILE A 236 -7.23 -4.66 31.34
C ILE A 236 -7.52 -4.28 32.79
N ASP A 237 -8.05 -3.08 33.02
CA ASP A 237 -8.42 -2.62 34.37
C ASP A 237 -9.53 -3.49 34.97
N ALA A 238 -10.58 -3.80 34.19
CA ALA A 238 -11.68 -4.65 34.64
C ALA A 238 -11.18 -6.05 35.03
N VAL A 239 -10.36 -6.69 34.19
CA VAL A 239 -9.71 -7.98 34.49
C VAL A 239 -8.86 -7.88 35.75
N SER A 240 -8.13 -6.77 35.91
CA SER A 240 -7.31 -6.49 37.08
C SER A 240 -8.12 -6.28 38.37
N THR A 241 -9.43 -6.09 38.33
CA THR A 241 -10.24 -6.07 39.55
C THR A 241 -10.68 -7.46 40.01
N SER A 242 -10.72 -8.45 39.11
CA SER A 242 -11.17 -9.81 39.42
C SER A 242 -9.99 -10.72 39.79
N THR A 243 -9.98 -11.21 41.04
CA THR A 243 -8.94 -12.14 41.52
C THR A 243 -8.89 -13.41 40.67
N SER A 244 -10.04 -13.97 40.28
CA SER A 244 -10.09 -15.18 39.44
C SER A 244 -9.50 -14.94 38.05
N ALA A 245 -9.81 -13.80 37.43
CA ALA A 245 -9.27 -13.47 36.12
C ALA A 245 -7.76 -13.17 36.18
N LYS A 246 -7.31 -12.44 37.20
CA LYS A 246 -5.88 -12.21 37.47
C LYS A 246 -5.11 -13.51 37.63
N LEU A 247 -5.62 -14.46 38.43
CA LEU A 247 -4.98 -15.76 38.61
C LEU A 247 -4.91 -16.55 37.30
N PHE A 248 -6.01 -16.56 36.54
CA PHE A 248 -6.07 -17.25 35.25
C PHE A 248 -5.04 -16.69 34.25
N PHE A 249 -5.10 -15.39 33.96
CA PHE A 249 -4.18 -14.76 33.00
C PHE A 249 -2.73 -14.76 33.49
N GLY A 250 -2.49 -14.54 34.79
CA GLY A 250 -1.14 -14.62 35.36
C GLY A 250 -0.54 -16.03 35.28
N THR A 251 -1.36 -17.08 35.42
CA THR A 251 -0.90 -18.46 35.21
C THR A 251 -0.52 -18.71 33.75
N LEU A 252 -1.36 -18.25 32.81
CA LEU A 252 -1.05 -18.35 31.37
C LEU A 252 0.22 -17.58 31.00
N GLU A 253 0.38 -16.35 31.50
CA GLU A 253 1.57 -15.54 31.26
C GLU A 253 2.83 -16.21 31.83
N THR A 254 2.75 -16.77 33.05
CA THR A 254 3.87 -17.51 33.65
C THR A 254 4.24 -18.74 32.83
N LEU A 255 3.25 -19.49 32.34
CA LEU A 255 3.47 -20.64 31.46
C LEU A 255 4.13 -20.21 30.14
N TYR A 256 3.62 -19.14 29.53
CA TYR A 256 4.19 -18.58 28.31
C TYR A 256 5.64 -18.13 28.50
N SER A 257 5.95 -17.37 29.55
CA SER A 257 7.32 -16.95 29.87
C SER A 257 8.22 -18.16 30.17
N PHE A 258 7.70 -19.18 30.84
CA PHE A 258 8.44 -20.42 31.08
C PHE A 258 8.80 -21.11 29.75
N LEU A 259 7.85 -21.26 28.82
CA LEU A 259 8.09 -21.91 27.53
C LEU A 259 9.03 -21.10 26.62
N THR A 260 8.82 -19.78 26.54
CA THR A 260 9.58 -18.90 25.62
C THR A 260 10.97 -18.52 26.12
N SER A 261 11.27 -18.69 27.42
CA SER A 261 12.60 -18.41 27.99
C SER A 261 13.69 -19.40 27.57
N SER A 262 13.39 -20.45 26.80
CA SER A 262 14.37 -21.44 26.37
C SER A 262 14.01 -22.04 25.01
N LEU A 263 14.95 -22.01 24.06
CA LEU A 263 14.80 -22.57 22.72
C LEU A 263 14.28 -24.03 22.73
N PRO A 264 14.82 -24.96 23.54
CA PRO A 264 14.26 -26.31 23.69
C PRO A 264 12.79 -26.35 24.09
N ARG A 265 12.34 -25.48 25.01
CA ARG A 265 10.94 -25.44 25.47
C ARG A 265 10.03 -24.77 24.45
N CYS A 266 10.55 -23.77 23.73
CA CYS A 266 9.83 -23.08 22.67
C CYS A 266 9.50 -24.02 21.50
N ARG A 267 10.40 -24.96 21.16
CA ARG A 267 10.17 -25.95 20.09
C ARG A 267 8.97 -26.86 20.34
N ILE A 268 8.59 -27.10 21.60
CA ILE A 268 7.40 -27.89 21.95
C ILE A 268 6.13 -27.22 21.38
N LEU A 269 6.13 -25.89 21.21
CA LEU A 269 4.99 -25.14 20.66
C LEU A 269 4.97 -25.11 19.12
N GLU A 270 6.04 -25.55 18.45
CA GLU A 270 6.16 -25.54 16.98
C GLU A 270 5.79 -26.89 16.34
N GLU A 271 5.56 -27.94 17.14
CA GLU A 271 5.30 -29.31 16.69
C GLU A 271 3.79 -29.66 16.51
N GLU A 272 2.88 -28.68 16.62
CA GLU A 272 1.43 -28.81 16.27
C GLU A 272 1.06 -27.95 15.06
#